data_AF-A0A1H8CS14-F1
#
_entry.id   AF-A0A1H8CS14-F1
#
_cell.length_a   1.000
_cell.length_b   1.000
_cell.length_c   1.000
_cell.angle_alpha   90.00
_cell.angle_beta   90.00
_cell.angle_gamma   90.00
#
_symmetry.space_group_name_H-M   'P 1'
#
loop_
_entity.id
_entity.type
_entity.pdbx_description
1 polymer ?
#
loop_
_entity_poly.entity_id
_entity_poly.type
_entity_poly.pdbx_seq_one_letter_code
_entity_poly.pdbx_strand_id
1 'polypeptide(L)'
;MACVRRWDAFTAAEAEVRAMVSDPRWQGLSVPDRAHVLAARVLVTGDGDRWLFGSHARWRLLDPADGRWLLAPPPRGERARKAGHAAGELPGEVVPQGPDFAPEPGSTQAFVGPDVPEHLTEQIRLLVRSAGRKSELDYPLTAFGEIFASDVPGTVAAVWGTVMWCAYAPAFDGNERLITVFGEYLRRSLPGDEWVRWLPAPPLLDLVTLVAERLRSGREREALRLAALMADTAQILLSDARFRPRALALLTMVEPALRRHGLDAAAAARGDGEVLRAWLARCPVRLGRALLCETDHEADFAHAVYDLCEALEFAPEPRGAAAGFLADLSDSRGLLAGRLDHRLRAAYEALECAGLTGTSAAESTAPEGFAVTGPGALSAAVEAAMETVNAPLVAPPDRAGKAAVLGAAYAMGLAWGRLTGARMPERGLAAQAALVRAIIHERDDHHF
;
A
#
# COMPACT_ATOMS: atom_id res chain seq x y z
N MET A 1 40.10 12.75 14.87
CA MET A 1 39.85 12.40 13.46
C MET A 1 38.36 12.49 13.21
N ALA A 2 37.89 13.54 12.53
CA ALA A 2 36.48 13.67 12.17
C ALA A 2 36.20 12.73 10.99
N CYS A 3 35.25 11.81 11.15
CA CYS A 3 34.77 10.95 10.09
C CYS A 3 34.16 11.83 8.99
N VAL A 4 34.86 11.99 7.87
CA VAL A 4 34.31 12.65 6.67
C VAL A 4 33.09 11.82 6.25
N ARG A 5 31.88 12.40 6.34
CA ARG A 5 30.67 11.77 5.78
C ARG A 5 30.97 11.44 4.32
N ARG A 6 31.01 10.15 4.01
CA ARG A 6 31.21 9.65 2.65
C ARG A 6 30.07 10.21 1.79
N TRP A 7 30.42 11.02 0.79
CA TRP A 7 29.47 11.61 -0.14
C TRP A 7 28.67 10.50 -0.85
N ASP A 8 27.35 10.53 -0.71
CA ASP A 8 26.44 9.63 -1.42
C ASP A 8 25.84 10.36 -2.64
N ALA A 9 26.12 9.82 -3.83
CA ALA A 9 25.68 10.42 -5.09
C ALA A 9 24.15 10.37 -5.23
N PHE A 10 23.49 9.34 -4.69
CA PHE A 10 22.03 9.23 -4.72
C PHE A 10 21.40 10.31 -3.84
N THR A 11 21.76 10.39 -2.56
CA THR A 11 21.28 11.44 -1.65
C THR A 11 21.50 12.85 -2.21
N ALA A 12 22.67 13.13 -2.81
CA ALA A 12 22.97 14.42 -3.40
C ALA A 12 22.08 14.74 -4.62
N ALA A 13 21.84 13.75 -5.49
CA ALA A 13 20.96 13.90 -6.65
C ALA A 13 19.48 14.08 -6.23
N GLU A 14 19.01 13.37 -5.20
CA GLU A 14 17.67 13.59 -4.66
C GLU A 14 17.49 15.03 -4.17
N ALA A 15 18.43 15.52 -3.36
CA ALA A 15 18.36 16.88 -2.81
C ALA A 15 18.35 17.93 -3.93
N GLU A 16 19.17 17.73 -4.97
CA GLU A 16 19.20 18.62 -6.13
C GLU A 16 17.89 18.62 -6.91
N VAL A 17 17.33 17.43 -7.21
CA VAL A 17 16.06 17.32 -7.95
C VAL A 17 14.91 17.88 -7.11
N ARG A 18 14.86 17.63 -5.80
CA ARG A 18 13.84 18.23 -4.91
C ARG A 18 13.91 19.75 -4.90
N ALA A 19 15.12 20.31 -4.81
CA ALA A 19 15.31 21.77 -4.88
C ALA A 19 14.86 22.33 -6.23
N MET A 20 15.19 21.65 -7.33
CA MET A 20 14.77 22.01 -8.68
C MET A 20 13.25 21.99 -8.86
N VAL A 21 12.56 20.92 -8.40
CA VAL A 21 11.10 20.78 -8.52
C VAL A 21 10.34 21.74 -7.62
N SER A 22 10.93 22.14 -6.49
CA SER A 22 10.36 23.13 -5.57
C SER A 22 10.48 24.57 -6.07
N ASP A 23 11.33 24.83 -7.07
CA ASP A 23 11.46 26.16 -7.68
C ASP A 23 10.17 26.53 -8.44
N PRO A 24 9.54 27.69 -8.18
CA PRO A 24 8.32 28.11 -8.88
C PRO A 24 8.44 28.11 -10.41
N ARG A 25 9.66 28.29 -10.95
CA ARG A 25 9.92 28.24 -12.40
C ARG A 25 9.68 26.85 -12.98
N TRP A 26 9.79 25.79 -12.19
CA TRP A 26 9.53 24.41 -12.64
C TRP A 26 8.12 24.25 -13.24
N GLN A 27 7.13 24.85 -12.57
CA GLN A 27 5.73 24.78 -13.03
C GLN A 27 5.51 25.50 -14.37
N GLY A 28 6.33 26.51 -14.69
CA GLY A 28 6.28 27.22 -15.97
C GLY A 28 6.94 26.51 -17.14
N LEU A 29 7.74 25.46 -16.90
CA LEU A 29 8.43 24.71 -17.96
C LEU A 29 7.49 23.77 -18.71
N SER A 30 7.72 23.60 -20.02
CA SER A 30 7.08 22.56 -20.82
C SER A 30 7.59 21.16 -20.42
N VAL A 31 6.83 20.10 -20.71
CA VAL A 31 7.27 18.72 -20.41
C VAL A 31 8.61 18.37 -21.08
N PRO A 32 8.87 18.72 -22.36
CA PRO A 32 10.19 18.52 -22.97
C PRO A 32 11.32 19.26 -22.26
N ASP A 33 11.11 20.50 -21.82
CA ASP A 33 12.14 21.27 -21.10
C ASP A 33 12.43 20.65 -19.73
N ARG A 34 11.38 20.20 -19.02
CA ARG A 34 11.53 19.47 -17.76
C ARG A 34 12.32 18.18 -17.97
N ALA A 35 12.00 17.41 -19.02
CA ALA A 35 12.73 16.20 -19.39
C ALA A 35 14.20 16.50 -19.69
N HIS A 36 14.50 17.58 -20.42
CA HIS A 36 15.87 17.99 -20.73
C HIS A 36 16.70 18.29 -19.48
N VAL A 37 16.14 19.08 -18.58
CA VAL A 37 16.80 19.43 -17.31
C VAL A 37 16.97 18.20 -16.42
N LEU A 38 15.98 17.30 -16.39
CA LEU A 38 16.02 16.08 -15.61
C LEU A 38 17.04 15.06 -16.15
N ALA A 39 17.12 14.90 -17.47
CA ALA A 39 18.01 13.94 -18.12
C ALA A 39 19.49 14.20 -17.80
N ALA A 40 19.89 15.45 -17.58
CA ALA A 40 21.24 15.82 -17.16
C ALA A 40 21.62 15.29 -15.75
N ARG A 41 20.66 14.82 -14.96
CA ARG A 41 20.84 14.36 -13.57
C ARG A 41 20.84 12.83 -13.43
N VAL A 42 20.75 12.09 -14.53
CA VAL A 42 20.85 10.63 -14.52
C VAL A 42 22.19 10.19 -13.95
N LEU A 43 22.12 9.28 -12.99
CA LEU A 43 23.27 8.64 -12.37
C LEU A 43 23.57 7.32 -13.08
N VAL A 44 24.86 6.96 -13.10
CA VAL A 44 25.35 5.68 -13.61
C VAL A 44 26.24 5.02 -12.57
N THR A 45 25.91 3.79 -12.22
CA THR A 45 26.66 2.93 -11.28
C THR A 45 27.78 2.17 -12.00
N GLY A 46 28.62 1.45 -11.24
CA GLY A 46 29.81 0.78 -11.77
C GLY A 46 29.51 -0.37 -12.73
N ASP A 47 28.36 -1.00 -12.57
CA ASP A 47 27.79 -2.04 -13.44
C ASP A 47 27.14 -1.49 -14.72
N GLY A 48 27.02 -0.17 -14.85
CA GLY A 48 26.43 0.50 -16.01
C GLY A 48 24.94 0.82 -15.88
N ASP A 49 24.31 0.47 -14.75
CA ASP A 49 22.90 0.78 -14.51
C ASP A 49 22.65 2.27 -14.47
N ARG A 50 21.51 2.68 -15.05
CA ARG A 50 21.10 4.08 -15.13
C ARG A 50 19.95 4.34 -14.17
N TRP A 51 20.14 5.35 -13.34
CA TRP A 51 19.23 5.71 -12.28
C TRP A 51 18.72 7.14 -12.44
N LEU A 52 17.43 7.32 -12.20
CA LEU A 52 16.77 8.63 -12.26
C LEU A 52 15.86 8.82 -11.05
N PHE A 53 16.04 9.95 -10.35
CA PHE A 53 15.09 10.39 -9.34
C PHE A 53 14.04 11.27 -10.00
N GLY A 54 12.80 10.80 -10.05
CA GLY A 54 11.76 11.38 -10.91
C GLY A 54 10.42 11.52 -10.20
N SER A 55 9.35 11.46 -10.98
CA SER A 55 7.98 11.67 -10.51
C SER A 55 7.63 10.85 -9.26
N HIS A 56 6.74 11.39 -8.44
CA HIS A 56 6.40 10.87 -7.10
C HIS A 56 7.54 10.95 -6.06
N ALA A 57 8.63 11.66 -6.37
CA ALA A 57 9.85 11.71 -5.57
C ALA A 57 10.41 10.31 -5.25
N ARG A 58 10.48 9.47 -6.29
CA ARG A 58 10.96 8.07 -6.22
C ARG A 58 12.03 7.79 -7.26
N TRP A 59 12.94 6.88 -6.92
CA TRP A 59 13.98 6.40 -7.82
C TRP A 59 13.45 5.42 -8.86
N ARG A 60 14.03 5.50 -10.05
CA ARG A 60 13.77 4.61 -11.17
C ARG A 60 15.07 4.06 -11.73
N LEU A 61 15.03 2.79 -12.09
CA LEU A 61 16.09 2.05 -12.74
C LEU A 61 15.69 1.79 -14.19
N LEU A 62 16.57 2.12 -15.13
CA LEU A 62 16.38 1.77 -16.53
C LEU A 62 16.56 0.25 -16.71
N ASP A 63 15.54 -0.42 -17.22
CA ASP A 63 15.62 -1.83 -17.60
C ASP A 63 16.42 -1.96 -18.91
N PRO A 64 17.55 -2.68 -18.92
CA PRO A 64 18.38 -2.84 -20.11
C PRO A 64 17.72 -3.67 -21.21
N ALA A 65 16.71 -4.49 -20.89
CA ALA A 65 16.06 -5.39 -21.84
C ALA A 65 15.08 -4.66 -22.77
N ASP A 66 14.35 -3.67 -22.24
CA ASP A 66 13.26 -3.00 -22.96
C ASP A 66 13.28 -1.47 -22.87
N GLY A 67 14.23 -0.88 -22.13
CA GLY A 67 14.38 0.56 -22.00
C GLY A 67 13.33 1.24 -21.11
N ARG A 68 12.51 0.48 -20.36
CA ARG A 68 11.53 1.05 -19.43
C ARG A 68 12.22 1.55 -18.16
N TRP A 69 11.70 2.63 -17.59
CA TRP A 69 12.14 3.15 -16.31
C TRP A 69 11.24 2.62 -15.19
N LEU A 70 11.69 1.60 -14.46
CA LEU A 70 10.93 0.91 -13.42
C LEU A 70 11.27 1.45 -12.03
N LEU A 71 10.28 1.50 -11.13
CA LEU A 71 10.49 1.93 -9.74
C LEU A 71 11.42 0.96 -9.01
N ALA A 72 12.51 1.49 -8.44
CA ALA A 72 13.46 0.71 -7.66
C ALA A 72 14.17 1.61 -6.64
N PRO A 73 14.23 1.27 -5.33
CA PRO A 73 15.04 2.03 -4.39
C PRO A 73 16.53 1.95 -4.74
N PRO A 74 17.28 3.04 -4.48
CA PRO A 74 18.68 3.13 -4.85
C PRO A 74 19.54 2.20 -3.98
N PRO A 75 20.62 1.63 -4.51
CA PRO A 75 21.53 0.78 -3.74
C PRO A 75 22.31 1.60 -2.70
N ARG A 76 22.44 1.06 -1.48
CA ARG A 76 23.19 1.72 -0.39
C ARG A 76 24.69 1.56 -0.58
N GLY A 77 25.42 2.67 -0.48
CA GLY A 77 26.89 2.67 -0.48
C GLY A 77 27.55 2.40 -1.83
N GLU A 78 26.73 2.21 -2.87
CA GLU A 78 27.21 2.02 -4.25
C GLU A 78 27.73 3.35 -4.81
N ARG A 79 28.85 3.28 -5.55
CA ARG A 79 29.41 4.48 -6.19
C ARG A 79 28.65 4.74 -7.49
N ALA A 80 28.12 5.94 -7.62
CA ALA A 80 27.52 6.41 -8.87
C ALA A 80 28.13 7.74 -9.30
N ARG A 81 28.08 8.01 -10.61
CA ARG A 81 28.48 9.28 -11.22
C ARG A 81 27.37 9.85 -12.08
N LYS A 82 27.28 11.17 -12.20
CA LYS A 82 26.42 11.81 -13.18
C LYS A 82 26.94 11.51 -14.59
N ALA A 83 26.06 11.05 -15.48
CA ALA A 83 26.44 10.79 -16.88
C ALA A 83 25.47 11.41 -17.89
N GLY A 84 24.33 11.95 -17.44
CA GLY A 84 23.30 12.45 -18.35
C GLY A 84 22.60 11.33 -19.13
N HIS A 85 21.54 11.70 -19.83
CA HIS A 85 20.77 10.83 -20.71
C HIS A 85 20.13 11.66 -21.83
N ALA A 86 19.67 11.01 -22.90
CA ALA A 86 18.99 11.71 -23.98
C ALA A 86 17.59 12.13 -23.51
N ALA A 87 17.33 13.44 -23.53
CA ALA A 87 16.06 13.99 -23.05
C ALA A 87 14.83 13.45 -23.80
N GLY A 88 14.96 13.22 -25.11
CA GLY A 88 13.89 12.67 -25.94
C GLY A 88 13.59 11.19 -25.69
N GLU A 89 14.44 10.50 -24.93
CA GLU A 89 14.25 9.10 -24.52
C GLU A 89 13.56 8.97 -23.15
N LEU A 90 13.35 10.08 -22.42
CA LEU A 90 12.63 10.04 -21.15
C LEU A 90 11.11 10.02 -21.36
N PRO A 91 10.39 9.00 -20.85
CA PRO A 91 8.93 8.97 -20.89
C PRO A 91 8.32 10.11 -20.07
N GLY A 92 7.15 10.61 -20.48
CA GLY A 92 6.44 11.66 -19.74
C GLY A 92 6.10 11.26 -18.30
N GLU A 93 5.83 9.97 -18.04
CA GLU A 93 5.47 9.48 -16.70
C GLU A 93 6.59 9.59 -15.66
N VAL A 94 7.87 9.65 -16.09
CA VAL A 94 9.00 9.75 -15.14
C VAL A 94 9.34 11.18 -14.77
N VAL A 95 8.82 12.15 -15.54
CA VAL A 95 9.13 13.58 -15.38
C VAL A 95 8.25 14.18 -14.28
N PRO A 96 8.84 14.81 -13.24
CA PRO A 96 8.07 15.43 -12.17
C PRO A 96 7.13 16.53 -12.68
N GLN A 97 5.92 16.57 -12.14
CA GLN A 97 4.95 17.64 -12.42
C GLN A 97 5.03 18.79 -11.42
N GLY A 98 5.60 18.53 -10.23
CA GLY A 98 5.64 19.46 -9.10
C GLY A 98 4.78 18.95 -7.93
N PRO A 99 3.44 18.92 -8.07
CA PRO A 99 2.56 18.44 -7.00
C PRO A 99 2.83 17.00 -6.55
N ASP A 100 3.35 16.16 -7.43
CA ASP A 100 3.76 14.78 -7.17
C ASP A 100 5.01 14.67 -6.28
N PHE A 101 5.72 15.77 -5.99
CA PHE A 101 6.82 15.82 -5.01
C PHE A 101 6.37 16.21 -3.61
N ALA A 102 5.11 16.59 -3.44
CA ALA A 102 4.51 16.94 -2.17
C ALA A 102 3.65 15.84 -1.48
N PRO A 103 3.66 14.54 -1.86
CA PRO A 103 2.84 13.58 -1.16
C PRO A 103 3.40 13.42 0.25
N GLU A 104 2.53 13.61 1.25
CA GLU A 104 2.83 13.12 2.59
C GLU A 104 2.97 11.60 2.51
N PRO A 105 4.04 11.00 3.07
CA PRO A 105 4.17 9.56 3.09
C PRO A 105 3.02 8.99 3.92
N GLY A 106 2.17 8.19 3.28
CA GLY A 106 1.22 7.34 3.98
C GLY A 106 1.97 6.30 4.81
N SER A 107 1.27 5.67 5.76
CA SER A 107 1.84 4.57 6.54
C SER A 107 1.07 3.29 6.30
N THR A 108 1.80 2.21 6.05
CA THR A 108 1.28 0.85 5.98
C THR A 108 1.12 0.21 7.37
N GLN A 109 1.45 0.94 8.45
CA GLN A 109 1.39 0.50 9.85
C GLN A 109 0.11 0.96 10.57
N ALA A 110 -1.00 1.14 9.85
CA ALA A 110 -2.24 1.67 10.42
C ALA A 110 -2.73 0.87 11.64
N PHE A 111 -2.70 -0.46 11.56
CA PHE A 111 -3.09 -1.37 12.65
C PHE A 111 -2.04 -2.49 12.89
N VAL A 112 -0.84 -2.31 12.33
CA VAL A 112 0.35 -3.14 12.58
C VAL A 112 1.42 -2.24 13.15
N GLY A 113 1.59 -2.23 14.46
CA GLY A 113 2.54 -1.33 15.13
C GLY A 113 1.97 -0.76 16.42
N PRO A 114 2.36 0.46 16.80
CA PRO A 114 1.77 1.14 17.95
C PRO A 114 0.26 1.38 17.77
N ASP A 115 -0.50 1.20 18.86
CA ASP A 115 -1.94 1.45 18.88
C ASP A 115 -2.33 2.82 18.30
N VAL A 116 -3.52 2.92 17.72
CA VAL A 116 -4.11 4.23 17.39
C VAL A 116 -4.27 5.08 18.65
N PRO A 117 -3.83 6.37 18.64
CA PRO A 117 -3.90 7.22 19.82
C PRO A 117 -5.26 7.19 20.50
N GLU A 118 -5.26 7.06 21.82
CA GLU A 118 -6.48 6.86 22.62
C GLU A 118 -7.53 7.94 22.35
N HIS A 119 -7.12 9.20 22.25
CA HIS A 119 -8.05 10.32 21.97
C HIS A 119 -8.78 10.16 20.63
N LEU A 120 -8.11 9.65 19.60
CA LEU A 120 -8.70 9.40 18.28
C LEU A 120 -9.67 8.22 18.38
N THR A 121 -9.24 7.14 19.04
CA THR A 121 -10.08 5.97 19.32
C THR A 121 -11.37 6.33 20.05
N GLU A 122 -11.31 7.19 21.07
CA GLU A 122 -12.50 7.66 21.78
C GLU A 122 -13.43 8.49 20.91
N GLN A 123 -12.89 9.39 20.07
CA GLN A 123 -13.73 10.19 19.16
C GLN A 123 -14.48 9.31 18.16
N ILE A 124 -13.81 8.31 17.59
CA ILE A 124 -14.46 7.32 16.71
C ILE A 124 -15.48 6.49 17.48
N ARG A 125 -15.19 6.06 18.71
CA ARG A 125 -16.15 5.34 19.55
C ARG A 125 -17.44 6.13 19.79
N LEU A 126 -17.32 7.44 20.05
CA LEU A 126 -18.48 8.31 20.20
C LEU A 126 -19.29 8.43 18.91
N LEU A 127 -18.62 8.55 17.75
CA LEU A 127 -19.29 8.53 16.45
C LEU A 127 -20.02 7.22 16.19
N VAL A 128 -19.37 6.07 16.40
CA VAL A 128 -19.96 4.73 16.19
C VAL A 128 -21.18 4.54 17.08
N ARG A 129 -21.11 4.90 18.37
CA ARG A 129 -22.27 4.84 19.28
C ARG A 129 -23.46 5.69 18.80
N SER A 130 -23.19 6.86 18.23
CA SER A 130 -24.24 7.72 17.67
C SER A 130 -24.81 7.16 16.37
N ALA A 131 -23.93 6.63 15.51
CA ALA A 131 -24.26 6.02 14.22
C ALA A 131 -25.08 4.74 14.37
N GLY A 132 -24.78 3.91 15.38
CA GLY A 132 -25.48 2.65 15.67
C GLY A 132 -26.90 2.83 16.23
N ARG A 133 -27.26 4.02 16.73
CA ARG A 133 -28.64 4.34 17.17
C ARG A 133 -29.61 4.60 16.00
N LYS A 134 -29.13 4.61 14.76
CA LYS A 134 -29.96 4.82 13.57
C LYS A 134 -30.59 3.50 13.14
N SER A 135 -31.79 3.55 12.60
CA SER A 135 -32.41 2.35 12.03
C SER A 135 -31.77 2.00 10.69
N GLU A 136 -31.50 0.71 10.55
CA GLU A 136 -31.21 -0.02 9.32
C GLU A 136 -32.29 0.14 8.25
N LEU A 137 -33.55 0.43 8.60
CA LEU A 137 -34.61 0.71 7.63
C LEU A 137 -34.43 2.08 6.95
N ASP A 138 -33.91 3.05 7.71
CA ASP A 138 -33.59 4.38 7.20
C ASP A 138 -32.24 4.37 6.46
N TYR A 139 -31.30 3.54 6.94
CA TYR A 139 -29.95 3.39 6.40
C TYR A 139 -29.62 1.91 6.13
N PRO A 140 -30.21 1.25 5.12
CA PRO A 140 -29.90 -0.15 4.84
C PRO A 140 -28.46 -0.35 4.38
N LEU A 141 -27.91 -1.52 4.72
CA LEU A 141 -26.56 -1.90 4.36
C LEU A 141 -26.50 -2.33 2.88
N THR A 142 -26.08 -1.44 1.99
CA THR A 142 -26.01 -1.67 0.54
C THR A 142 -24.62 -2.06 0.03
N ALA A 143 -23.60 -1.97 0.89
CA ALA A 143 -22.23 -2.40 0.68
C ALA A 143 -21.69 -3.04 1.98
N PHE A 144 -20.48 -3.61 1.99
CA PHE A 144 -19.88 -4.23 3.19
C PHE A 144 -20.61 -5.49 3.73
N GLY A 145 -21.43 -6.12 2.89
CA GLY A 145 -22.22 -7.29 3.26
C GLY A 145 -21.40 -8.54 3.61
N GLU A 146 -20.08 -8.56 3.39
CA GLU A 146 -19.19 -9.63 3.87
C GLU A 146 -18.66 -9.38 5.29
N ILE A 147 -18.65 -8.11 5.73
CA ILE A 147 -18.06 -7.65 6.99
C ILE A 147 -19.10 -7.60 8.10
N PHE A 148 -20.28 -7.04 7.80
CA PHE A 148 -21.30 -6.75 8.81
C PHE A 148 -22.50 -7.71 8.73
N ALA A 149 -23.20 -7.86 9.86
CA ALA A 149 -24.52 -8.48 9.89
C ALA A 149 -25.55 -7.60 9.14
N SER A 150 -26.64 -8.20 8.67
CA SER A 150 -27.62 -7.51 7.79
C SER A 150 -28.46 -6.44 8.50
N ASP A 151 -28.52 -6.49 9.83
CA ASP A 151 -29.20 -5.55 10.72
C ASP A 151 -28.35 -4.34 11.10
N VAL A 152 -27.07 -4.31 10.69
CA VAL A 152 -26.18 -3.18 10.94
C VAL A 152 -26.56 -2.00 10.04
N PRO A 153 -26.78 -0.79 10.61
CA PRO A 153 -27.10 0.37 9.79
C PRO A 153 -25.90 0.82 8.96
N GLY A 154 -26.15 1.27 7.73
CA GLY A 154 -25.14 1.77 6.80
C GLY A 154 -24.34 2.96 7.32
N THR A 155 -24.81 3.65 8.37
CA THR A 155 -24.05 4.67 9.10
C THR A 155 -22.83 4.09 9.82
N VAL A 156 -22.94 2.93 10.46
CA VAL A 156 -21.79 2.24 11.08
C VAL A 156 -20.81 1.79 10.00
N ALA A 157 -21.33 1.23 8.90
CA ALA A 157 -20.52 0.84 7.75
C ALA A 157 -19.76 2.02 7.11
N ALA A 158 -20.36 3.22 7.08
CA ALA A 158 -19.69 4.42 6.58
C ALA A 158 -18.49 4.83 7.45
N VAL A 159 -18.61 4.74 8.78
CA VAL A 159 -17.49 5.04 9.70
C VAL A 159 -16.38 3.99 9.53
N TRP A 160 -16.72 2.70 9.58
CA TRP A 160 -15.77 1.61 9.37
C TRP A 160 -15.06 1.74 8.02
N GLY A 161 -15.84 1.86 6.94
CA GLY A 161 -15.30 1.96 5.59
C GLY A 161 -14.38 3.16 5.45
N THR A 162 -14.68 4.30 6.08
CA THR A 162 -13.80 5.48 6.06
C THR A 162 -12.50 5.20 6.79
N VAL A 163 -12.53 4.63 7.99
CA VAL A 163 -11.33 4.25 8.76
C VAL A 163 -10.45 3.29 7.96
N MET A 164 -11.06 2.23 7.43
CA MET A 164 -10.36 1.16 6.72
C MET A 164 -9.85 1.59 5.35
N TRP A 165 -10.58 2.43 4.63
CA TRP A 165 -10.11 3.00 3.37
C TRP A 165 -8.95 3.97 3.61
N CYS A 166 -9.01 4.78 4.68
CA CYS A 166 -7.89 5.68 5.03
C CYS A 166 -6.64 4.93 5.51
N ALA A 167 -6.79 3.72 6.04
CA ALA A 167 -5.69 2.82 6.36
C ALA A 167 -5.12 2.21 5.07
N TYR A 168 -3.93 2.63 4.64
CA TYR A 168 -3.30 2.19 3.39
C TYR A 168 -3.26 0.66 3.21
N ALA A 169 -2.94 -0.08 4.29
CA ALA A 169 -2.89 -1.54 4.33
C ALA A 169 -3.33 -2.05 5.73
N PRO A 170 -4.61 -2.42 5.90
CA PRO A 170 -5.12 -2.78 7.21
C PRO A 170 -4.91 -4.28 7.52
N ALA A 171 -3.73 -4.69 7.99
CA ALA A 171 -3.62 -5.84 8.90
C ALA A 171 -3.91 -5.34 10.30
N PHE A 172 -4.66 -6.07 11.12
CA PHE A 172 -4.81 -5.71 12.54
C PHE A 172 -4.35 -6.82 13.48
N ASP A 173 -3.63 -6.44 14.53
CA ASP A 173 -3.44 -7.23 15.75
C ASP A 173 -4.78 -7.29 16.49
N GLY A 174 -5.17 -8.45 17.03
CA GLY A 174 -6.44 -8.64 17.75
C GLY A 174 -6.64 -7.69 18.94
N ASN A 175 -5.58 -7.06 19.44
CA ASN A 175 -5.63 -6.04 20.49
C ASN A 175 -5.82 -4.60 20.01
N GLU A 176 -5.90 -4.35 18.70
CA GLU A 176 -6.04 -2.99 18.20
C GLU A 176 -7.35 -2.35 18.67
N ARG A 177 -7.22 -1.32 19.50
CA ARG A 177 -8.33 -0.70 20.23
C ARG A 177 -9.35 -0.06 19.29
N LEU A 178 -8.90 0.55 18.20
CA LEU A 178 -9.81 1.20 17.26
C LEU A 178 -10.72 0.20 16.56
N ILE A 179 -10.18 -0.93 16.10
CA ILE A 179 -10.95 -1.97 15.40
C ILE A 179 -11.95 -2.64 16.34
N THR A 180 -11.57 -2.82 17.61
CA THR A 180 -12.42 -3.41 18.65
C THR A 180 -13.71 -2.60 18.90
N VAL A 181 -13.72 -1.29 18.62
CA VAL A 181 -14.93 -0.44 18.71
C VAL A 181 -16.08 -0.98 17.86
N PHE A 182 -15.78 -1.70 16.78
CA PHE A 182 -16.78 -2.22 15.84
C PHE A 182 -17.20 -3.66 16.15
N GLY A 183 -16.60 -4.30 17.16
CA GLY A 183 -16.72 -5.75 17.39
C GLY A 183 -18.15 -6.27 17.48
N GLU A 184 -19.08 -5.49 18.05
CA GLU A 184 -20.50 -5.88 18.18
C GLU A 184 -21.27 -5.91 16.85
N TYR A 185 -20.77 -5.22 15.82
CA TYR A 185 -21.43 -5.14 14.50
C TYR A 185 -20.89 -6.17 13.51
N LEU A 186 -19.66 -6.66 13.73
CA LEU A 186 -18.98 -7.55 12.79
C LEU A 186 -19.70 -8.90 12.72
N ARG A 187 -19.90 -9.40 11.49
CA ARG A 187 -20.50 -10.72 11.25
C ARG A 187 -19.64 -11.84 11.83
N ARG A 188 -18.32 -11.67 11.80
CA ARG A 188 -17.34 -12.60 12.37
C ARG A 188 -16.59 -11.89 13.48
N SER A 189 -16.50 -12.52 14.64
CA SER A 189 -15.69 -12.02 15.75
C SER A 189 -14.24 -11.79 15.31
N LEU A 190 -13.59 -10.84 16.00
CA LEU A 190 -12.15 -10.59 15.86
C LEU A 190 -11.38 -11.81 16.40
N PRO A 191 -10.20 -12.13 15.83
CA PRO A 191 -9.45 -13.35 16.13
C PRO A 191 -8.81 -13.40 17.53
N GLY A 192 -8.89 -12.34 18.32
CA GLY A 192 -8.18 -12.25 19.62
C GLY A 192 -6.66 -12.28 19.44
N ASP A 193 -5.94 -12.72 20.47
CA ASP A 193 -4.46 -12.68 20.54
C ASP A 193 -3.74 -13.74 19.69
N GLU A 194 -4.47 -14.67 19.08
CA GLU A 194 -3.88 -15.88 18.49
C GLU A 194 -3.26 -15.65 17.11
N TRP A 195 -3.70 -14.65 16.34
CA TRP A 195 -3.17 -14.32 15.01
C TRP A 195 -3.61 -12.94 14.49
N VAL A 196 -2.84 -12.37 13.56
CA VAL A 196 -3.18 -11.12 12.85
C VAL A 196 -4.12 -11.44 11.68
N ARG A 197 -5.32 -10.85 11.67
CA ARG A 197 -6.26 -11.05 10.55
C ARG A 197 -5.98 -10.07 9.43
N TRP A 198 -5.87 -10.63 8.22
CA TRP A 198 -5.91 -9.85 7.00
C TRP A 198 -7.31 -9.23 6.84
N LEU A 199 -7.45 -7.91 7.02
CA LEU A 199 -8.64 -7.18 6.57
C LEU A 199 -8.37 -6.59 5.18
N PRO A 200 -9.19 -6.91 4.17
CA PRO A 200 -9.14 -6.16 2.92
C PRO A 200 -9.56 -4.72 3.20
N ALA A 201 -8.76 -3.74 2.74
CA ALA A 201 -9.23 -2.37 2.66
C ALA A 201 -10.41 -2.34 1.69
N PRO A 202 -11.58 -1.82 2.10
CA PRO A 202 -12.72 -1.70 1.19
C PRO A 202 -12.37 -0.73 0.07
N PRO A 203 -12.81 -0.98 -1.18
CA PRO A 203 -12.65 0.00 -2.26
C PRO A 203 -13.46 1.27 -1.93
N LEU A 204 -13.02 2.42 -2.44
CA LEU A 204 -13.78 3.68 -2.30
C LEU A 204 -15.21 3.54 -2.85
N LEU A 205 -15.38 2.67 -3.85
CA LEU A 205 -16.69 2.35 -4.42
C LEU A 205 -17.71 1.92 -3.36
N ASP A 206 -17.33 1.15 -2.35
CA ASP A 206 -18.26 0.68 -1.32
C ASP A 206 -18.83 1.84 -0.49
N LEU A 207 -17.98 2.84 -0.16
CA LEU A 207 -18.42 4.08 0.49
C LEU A 207 -19.34 4.88 -0.43
N VAL A 208 -18.97 5.01 -1.70
CA VAL A 208 -19.78 5.70 -2.70
C VAL A 208 -21.16 5.05 -2.86
N THR A 209 -21.24 3.71 -2.88
CA THR A 209 -22.49 2.96 -2.99
C THR A 209 -23.47 3.28 -1.85
N LEU A 210 -22.97 3.46 -0.61
CA LEU A 210 -23.82 3.87 0.52
C LEU A 210 -24.51 5.23 0.26
N VAL A 211 -23.80 6.18 -0.35
CA VAL A 211 -24.34 7.53 -0.65
C VAL A 211 -25.18 7.55 -1.92
N ALA A 212 -24.68 6.94 -2.99
CA ALA A 212 -25.26 6.97 -4.32
C ALA A 212 -26.62 6.26 -4.38
N GLU A 213 -26.78 5.16 -3.64
CA GLU A 213 -28.08 4.50 -3.54
C GLU A 213 -29.13 5.44 -2.93
N ARG A 214 -28.78 6.24 -1.91
CA ARG A 214 -29.74 7.15 -1.25
C ARG A 214 -30.18 8.25 -2.19
N LEU A 215 -29.23 8.78 -2.97
CA LEU A 215 -29.53 9.76 -4.02
C LEU A 215 -30.50 9.17 -5.07
N ARG A 216 -30.28 7.93 -5.51
CA ARG A 216 -31.20 7.26 -6.47
C ARG A 216 -32.59 7.01 -5.88
N SER A 217 -32.68 6.72 -4.59
CA SER A 217 -33.95 6.53 -3.88
C SER A 217 -34.65 7.84 -3.50
N GLY A 218 -34.14 9.00 -3.95
CA GLY A 218 -34.68 10.32 -3.61
C GLY A 218 -34.50 10.72 -2.13
N ARG A 219 -33.68 9.97 -1.39
CA ARG A 219 -33.37 10.19 0.03
C ARG A 219 -32.14 11.09 0.18
N GLU A 220 -32.21 12.30 -0.36
CA GLU A 220 -31.07 13.23 -0.41
C GLU A 220 -30.54 13.60 0.97
N ARG A 221 -31.43 13.70 1.98
CA ARG A 221 -31.03 14.05 3.34
C ARG A 221 -30.20 12.94 4.00
N GLU A 222 -30.58 11.69 3.79
CA GLU A 222 -29.86 10.51 4.26
C GLU A 222 -28.51 10.37 3.54
N ALA A 223 -28.48 10.65 2.24
CA ALA A 223 -27.24 10.71 1.45
C ALA A 223 -26.24 11.73 2.02
N LEU A 224 -26.72 12.96 2.27
CA LEU A 224 -25.92 14.03 2.86
C LEU A 224 -25.44 13.69 4.27
N ARG A 225 -26.24 12.98 5.07
CA ARG A 225 -25.83 12.51 6.40
C ARG A 225 -24.73 11.47 6.34
N LEU A 226 -24.78 10.54 5.39
CA LEU A 226 -23.71 9.56 5.18
C LEU A 226 -22.42 10.25 4.73
N ALA A 227 -22.52 11.17 3.76
CA ALA A 227 -21.39 11.98 3.32
C ALA A 227 -20.79 12.82 4.48
N ALA A 228 -21.63 13.43 5.31
CA ALA A 228 -21.18 14.19 6.48
C ALA A 228 -20.48 13.28 7.50
N LEU A 229 -21.01 12.08 7.74
CA LEU A 229 -20.39 11.11 8.64
C LEU A 229 -19.02 10.63 8.14
N MET A 230 -18.86 10.43 6.83
CA MET A 230 -17.56 10.13 6.22
C MET A 230 -16.58 11.31 6.40
N ALA A 231 -17.04 12.55 6.20
CA ALA A 231 -16.24 13.74 6.40
C ALA A 231 -15.82 13.92 7.88
N ASP A 232 -16.74 13.77 8.82
CA ASP A 232 -16.46 13.85 10.27
C ASP A 232 -15.45 12.78 10.69
N THR A 233 -15.59 11.56 10.16
CA THR A 233 -14.65 10.46 10.41
C THR A 233 -13.27 10.79 9.85
N ALA A 234 -13.17 11.25 8.60
CA ALA A 234 -11.92 11.65 7.99
C ALA A 234 -11.26 12.83 8.74
N GLN A 235 -12.05 13.79 9.23
CA GLN A 235 -11.56 14.93 10.00
C GLN A 235 -10.90 14.52 11.31
N ILE A 236 -11.43 13.49 11.99
CA ILE A 236 -10.79 12.90 13.18
C ILE A 236 -9.45 12.26 12.80
N LEU A 237 -9.44 11.48 11.70
CA LEU A 237 -8.27 10.74 11.22
C LEU A 237 -7.12 11.64 10.75
N LEU A 238 -7.37 12.90 10.34
CA LEU A 238 -6.33 13.85 9.93
C LEU A 238 -5.24 14.08 10.98
N SER A 239 -5.58 13.90 12.26
CA SER A 239 -4.66 14.09 13.39
C SER A 239 -3.52 13.06 13.42
N ASP A 240 -3.71 11.89 12.81
CA ASP A 240 -2.74 10.80 12.76
C ASP A 240 -2.16 10.66 11.34
N ALA A 241 -0.82 10.72 11.24
CA ALA A 241 -0.10 10.71 9.97
C ALA A 241 -0.35 9.44 9.14
N ARG A 242 -0.74 8.33 9.77
CA ARG A 242 -0.99 7.06 9.08
C ARG A 242 -2.21 7.12 8.17
N PHE A 243 -3.22 7.90 8.55
CA PHE A 243 -4.49 8.03 7.83
C PHE A 243 -4.59 9.32 7.03
N ARG A 244 -3.81 10.35 7.42
CA ARG A 244 -3.93 11.73 6.94
C ARG A 244 -4.01 11.90 5.42
N PRO A 245 -3.18 11.26 4.57
CA PRO A 245 -3.22 11.55 3.14
C PRO A 245 -4.54 11.14 2.49
N ARG A 246 -5.07 9.96 2.83
CA ARG A 246 -6.37 9.48 2.34
C ARG A 246 -7.53 10.20 3.03
N ALA A 247 -7.42 10.51 4.33
CA ALA A 247 -8.42 11.34 5.00
C ALA A 247 -8.58 12.72 4.34
N LEU A 248 -7.46 13.37 4.00
CA LEU A 248 -7.46 14.64 3.26
C LEU A 248 -8.07 14.46 1.86
N ALA A 249 -7.75 13.36 1.17
CA ALA A 249 -8.35 13.06 -0.13
C ALA A 249 -9.87 12.92 -0.01
N LEU A 250 -10.38 12.12 0.94
CA LEU A 250 -11.81 11.93 1.15
C LEU A 250 -12.54 13.24 1.44
N LEU A 251 -11.97 14.09 2.30
CA LEU A 251 -12.51 15.42 2.57
C LEU A 251 -12.62 16.26 1.30
N THR A 252 -11.58 16.28 0.45
CA THR A 252 -11.64 17.02 -0.82
C THR A 252 -12.68 16.47 -1.80
N MET A 253 -12.98 15.17 -1.75
CA MET A 253 -14.01 14.54 -2.61
C MET A 253 -15.44 14.86 -2.14
N VAL A 254 -15.66 14.84 -0.83
CA VAL A 254 -16.99 14.83 -0.23
C VAL A 254 -17.47 16.23 0.16
N GLU A 255 -16.57 17.11 0.63
CA GLU A 255 -16.93 18.45 1.11
C GLU A 255 -17.70 19.31 0.07
N PRO A 256 -17.39 19.27 -1.25
CA PRO A 256 -18.18 19.97 -2.26
C PRO A 256 -19.66 19.54 -2.28
N ALA A 257 -19.96 18.26 -2.07
CA ALA A 257 -21.34 17.75 -2.03
C ALA A 257 -22.09 18.20 -0.77
N LEU A 258 -21.38 18.42 0.35
CA LEU A 258 -21.94 18.98 1.58
C LEU A 258 -22.31 20.46 1.43
N ARG A 259 -21.53 21.22 0.64
CA ARG A 259 -21.78 22.65 0.37
C ARG A 259 -22.81 22.89 -0.72
N ARG A 260 -22.90 22.00 -1.70
CA ARG A 260 -23.83 22.09 -2.84
C ARG A 260 -24.75 20.87 -2.89
N HIS A 261 -25.94 21.02 -2.32
CA HIS A 261 -26.98 19.99 -2.36
C HIS A 261 -27.28 19.55 -3.81
N GLY A 262 -27.45 18.24 -4.00
CA GLY A 262 -27.74 17.65 -5.30
C GLY A 262 -26.55 17.58 -6.28
N LEU A 263 -25.33 17.98 -5.87
CA LEU A 263 -24.15 17.96 -6.74
C LEU A 263 -23.91 16.59 -7.40
N ASP A 264 -24.11 15.51 -6.64
CA ASP A 264 -23.89 14.13 -7.08
C ASP A 264 -25.13 13.45 -7.66
N ALA A 265 -26.30 14.10 -7.67
CA ALA A 265 -27.56 13.46 -8.06
C ALA A 265 -27.55 12.98 -9.52
N ALA A 266 -27.05 13.79 -10.44
CA ALA A 266 -26.97 13.43 -11.86
C ALA A 266 -25.99 12.28 -12.12
N ALA A 267 -24.88 12.21 -11.36
CA ALA A 267 -23.94 11.10 -11.44
C ALA A 267 -24.56 9.84 -10.83
N ALA A 268 -25.23 9.95 -9.69
CA ALA A 268 -25.91 8.83 -9.03
C ALA A 268 -26.99 8.19 -9.89
N ALA A 269 -27.72 8.99 -10.69
CA ALA A 269 -28.69 8.49 -11.65
C ALA A 269 -28.07 7.63 -12.77
N ARG A 270 -26.78 7.81 -13.08
CA ARG A 270 -26.03 7.01 -14.06
C ARG A 270 -25.31 5.81 -13.45
N GLY A 271 -25.14 5.78 -12.12
CA GLY A 271 -24.61 4.64 -11.37
C GLY A 271 -23.50 5.00 -10.39
N ASP A 272 -23.13 4.06 -9.52
CA ASP A 272 -22.14 4.28 -8.44
C ASP A 272 -20.76 4.65 -9.00
N GLY A 273 -20.33 4.01 -10.09
CA GLY A 273 -19.05 4.32 -10.75
C GLY A 273 -18.96 5.74 -11.32
N GLU A 274 -20.09 6.38 -11.64
CA GLU A 274 -20.13 7.78 -12.07
C GLU A 274 -19.96 8.74 -10.89
N VAL A 275 -20.53 8.40 -9.73
CA VAL A 275 -20.31 9.15 -8.49
C VAL A 275 -18.86 9.00 -8.05
N LEU A 276 -18.29 7.79 -8.11
CA LEU A 276 -16.88 7.54 -7.82
C LEU A 276 -15.97 8.39 -8.71
N ARG A 277 -16.22 8.42 -10.03
CA ARG A 277 -15.47 9.28 -10.96
C ARG A 277 -15.62 10.76 -10.63
N ALA A 278 -16.82 11.21 -10.27
CA ALA A 278 -17.05 12.59 -9.87
C ALA A 278 -16.31 12.95 -8.57
N TRP A 279 -16.22 12.02 -7.62
CA TRP A 279 -15.45 12.17 -6.38
C TRP A 279 -13.95 12.24 -6.68
N LEU A 280 -13.39 11.26 -7.38
CA LEU A 280 -11.97 11.22 -7.74
C LEU A 280 -11.53 12.46 -8.53
N ALA A 281 -12.37 12.97 -9.43
CA ALA A 281 -12.09 14.18 -10.21
C ALA A 281 -11.96 15.46 -9.37
N ARG A 282 -12.46 15.47 -8.12
CA ARG A 282 -12.31 16.60 -7.17
C ARG A 282 -11.00 16.57 -6.41
N CYS A 283 -10.30 15.43 -6.37
CA CYS A 283 -9.05 15.30 -5.63
C CYS A 283 -7.93 16.14 -6.27
N PRO A 284 -7.23 16.96 -5.48
CA PRO A 284 -6.02 17.65 -5.96
C PRO A 284 -4.93 16.67 -6.39
N VAL A 285 -4.20 17.00 -7.46
CA VAL A 285 -3.11 16.17 -8.04
C VAL A 285 -2.05 15.77 -6.99
N ARG A 286 -1.75 16.63 -6.00
CA ARG A 286 -0.80 16.33 -4.92
C ARG A 286 -1.16 15.10 -4.09
N LEU A 287 -2.44 14.70 -4.08
CA LEU A 287 -2.92 13.51 -3.35
C LEU A 287 -2.96 12.26 -4.25
N GLY A 288 -2.57 12.37 -5.52
CA GLY A 288 -2.66 11.27 -6.50
C GLY A 288 -1.99 9.99 -6.05
N ARG A 289 -0.83 10.06 -5.37
CA ARG A 289 -0.15 8.87 -4.83
C ARG A 289 -1.01 8.10 -3.81
N ALA A 290 -1.81 8.80 -3.00
CA ALA A 290 -2.69 8.17 -2.02
C ALA A 290 -3.87 7.42 -2.65
N LEU A 291 -4.17 7.73 -3.93
CA LEU A 291 -5.32 7.26 -4.68
C LEU A 291 -4.96 6.24 -5.77
N LEU A 292 -3.69 5.84 -5.90
CA LEU A 292 -3.26 4.86 -6.92
C LEU A 292 -4.07 3.56 -6.85
N CYS A 293 -4.41 3.10 -5.64
CA CYS A 293 -5.27 1.93 -5.46
C CYS A 293 -6.67 2.04 -6.07
N GLU A 294 -7.13 3.24 -6.41
CA GLU A 294 -8.41 3.53 -7.07
C GLU A 294 -8.24 3.93 -8.55
N THR A 295 -7.09 4.49 -8.92
CA THR A 295 -6.90 5.13 -10.25
C THR A 295 -5.95 4.37 -11.18
N ASP A 296 -4.96 3.67 -10.63
CA ASP A 296 -3.92 2.97 -11.38
C ASP A 296 -3.32 1.83 -10.55
N HIS A 297 -3.86 0.62 -10.75
CA HIS A 297 -3.44 -0.56 -9.98
C HIS A 297 -2.02 -1.03 -10.31
N GLU A 298 -1.53 -0.77 -11.52
CA GLU A 298 -0.15 -1.11 -11.91
C GLU A 298 0.83 -0.21 -11.16
N ALA A 299 0.57 1.09 -11.14
CA ALA A 299 1.36 2.03 -10.35
C ALA A 299 1.26 1.76 -8.85
N ASP A 300 0.06 1.44 -8.32
CA ASP A 300 -0.13 1.06 -6.91
C ASP A 300 0.76 -0.13 -6.52
N PHE A 301 0.79 -1.18 -7.35
CA PHE A 301 1.64 -2.34 -7.14
C PHE A 301 3.13 -2.00 -7.20
N ALA A 302 3.57 -1.27 -8.23
CA ALA A 302 4.97 -0.87 -8.38
C ALA A 302 5.45 -0.01 -7.19
N HIS A 303 4.60 0.89 -6.69
CA HIS A 303 4.87 1.68 -5.48
C HIS A 303 4.93 0.82 -4.22
N ALA A 304 4.04 -0.17 -4.06
CA ALA A 304 4.06 -1.06 -2.91
C ALA A 304 5.30 -1.96 -2.88
N VAL A 305 5.76 -2.45 -4.04
CA VAL A 305 7.03 -3.20 -4.17
C VAL A 305 8.23 -2.31 -3.84
N TYR A 306 8.23 -1.05 -4.29
CA TYR A 306 9.25 -0.07 -3.92
C TYR A 306 9.31 0.12 -2.40
N ASP A 307 8.15 0.33 -1.76
CA ASP A 307 8.05 0.56 -0.31
C ASP A 307 8.48 -0.69 0.50
N LEU A 308 8.21 -1.90 -0.01
CA LEU A 308 8.72 -3.16 0.57
C LEU A 308 10.25 -3.25 0.47
N CYS A 309 10.82 -2.93 -0.70
CA CYS A 309 12.27 -2.94 -0.88
C CYS A 309 12.96 -1.91 0.02
N GLU A 310 12.38 -0.71 0.19
CA GLU A 310 12.84 0.30 1.16
C GLU A 310 12.80 -0.25 2.60
N ALA A 311 11.69 -0.88 2.99
CA ALA A 311 11.54 -1.46 4.32
C ALA A 311 12.57 -2.58 4.61
N LEU A 312 13.04 -3.27 3.56
CA LEU A 312 14.04 -4.34 3.63
C LEU A 312 15.49 -3.85 3.46
N GLU A 313 15.76 -2.55 3.36
CA GLU A 313 17.13 -2.03 3.15
C GLU A 313 18.11 -2.32 4.31
N PHE A 314 17.64 -2.81 5.45
CA PHE A 314 18.49 -3.30 6.53
C PHE A 314 19.06 -4.70 6.26
N ALA A 315 18.44 -5.46 5.35
CA ALA A 315 18.88 -6.80 5.00
C ALA A 315 20.21 -6.75 4.23
N PRO A 316 21.08 -7.78 4.36
CA PRO A 316 22.30 -7.88 3.55
C PRO A 316 22.02 -7.93 2.05
N GLU A 317 20.94 -8.60 1.66
CA GLU A 317 20.46 -8.69 0.28
C GLU A 317 18.97 -8.30 0.20
N PRO A 318 18.65 -6.99 0.13
CA PRO A 318 17.26 -6.51 0.15
C PRO A 318 16.40 -7.06 -1.00
N ARG A 319 17.00 -7.30 -2.17
CA ARG A 319 16.29 -7.78 -3.36
C ARG A 319 15.97 -9.27 -3.29
N GLY A 320 16.90 -10.10 -2.81
CA GLY A 320 16.62 -11.50 -2.49
C GLY A 320 15.52 -11.62 -1.43
N ALA A 321 15.59 -10.81 -0.37
CA ALA A 321 14.55 -10.77 0.66
C ALA A 321 13.17 -10.36 0.11
N ALA A 322 13.11 -9.31 -0.72
CA ALA A 322 11.87 -8.88 -1.36
C ALA A 322 11.32 -9.95 -2.32
N ALA A 323 12.19 -10.63 -3.08
CA ALA A 323 11.82 -11.74 -3.94
C ALA A 323 11.18 -12.89 -3.15
N GLY A 324 11.64 -13.17 -1.92
CA GLY A 324 11.00 -14.15 -1.03
C GLY A 324 9.54 -13.79 -0.68
N PHE A 325 9.25 -12.53 -0.37
CA PHE A 325 7.86 -12.09 -0.16
C PHE A 325 7.00 -12.13 -1.43
N LEU A 326 7.62 -11.85 -2.59
CA LEU A 326 6.96 -11.94 -3.89
C LEU A 326 6.66 -13.39 -4.28
N ALA A 327 7.52 -14.34 -3.89
CA ALA A 327 7.37 -15.76 -4.18
C ALA A 327 6.11 -16.38 -3.55
N ASP A 328 5.63 -15.81 -2.44
CA ASP A 328 4.37 -16.23 -1.81
C ASP A 328 3.13 -15.82 -2.63
N LEU A 329 3.25 -14.86 -3.56
CA LEU A 329 2.13 -14.40 -4.36
C LEU A 329 1.69 -15.49 -5.34
N SER A 330 0.37 -15.63 -5.52
CA SER A 330 -0.17 -16.42 -6.61
C SER A 330 0.06 -15.69 -7.94
N ASP A 331 1.01 -16.17 -8.74
CA ASP A 331 1.28 -15.68 -10.11
C ASP A 331 0.94 -16.73 -11.19
N SER A 332 -0.27 -17.28 -11.14
CA SER A 332 -0.72 -18.31 -12.10
C SER A 332 -0.75 -17.85 -13.56
N ARG A 333 -0.62 -16.55 -13.82
CA ARG A 333 -0.59 -15.96 -15.17
C ARG A 333 0.82 -15.56 -15.62
N GLY A 334 1.87 -15.78 -14.81
CA GLY A 334 3.25 -15.43 -15.15
C GLY A 334 3.45 -13.94 -15.40
N LEU A 335 2.73 -13.09 -14.65
CA LEU A 335 2.67 -11.65 -14.84
C LEU A 335 3.71 -10.91 -14.01
N LEU A 336 4.25 -11.53 -12.95
CA LEU A 336 5.04 -10.84 -11.94
C LEU A 336 6.39 -10.37 -12.49
N ALA A 337 7.16 -11.28 -13.10
CA ALA A 337 8.52 -11.01 -13.58
C ALA A 337 8.59 -9.77 -14.49
N GLY A 338 7.64 -9.62 -15.42
CA GLY A 338 7.58 -8.49 -16.38
C GLY A 338 7.31 -7.11 -15.75
N ARG A 339 6.96 -7.06 -14.46
CA ARG A 339 6.67 -5.84 -13.67
C ARG A 339 7.79 -5.46 -12.72
N LEU A 340 8.75 -6.35 -12.48
CA LEU A 340 9.87 -6.12 -11.56
C LEU A 340 11.03 -5.46 -12.31
N ASP A 341 11.80 -4.61 -11.62
CA ASP A 341 13.08 -4.14 -12.13
C ASP A 341 14.03 -5.33 -12.38
N HIS A 342 14.99 -5.20 -13.28
CA HIS A 342 15.80 -6.35 -13.72
C HIS A 342 16.60 -7.02 -12.59
N ARG A 343 16.98 -6.29 -11.52
CA ARG A 343 17.69 -6.86 -10.37
C ARG A 343 16.76 -7.70 -9.51
N LEU A 344 15.57 -7.18 -9.21
CA LEU A 344 14.56 -7.90 -8.45
C LEU A 344 13.95 -9.07 -9.25
N ARG A 345 13.79 -8.89 -10.57
CA ARG A 345 13.37 -9.94 -11.50
C ARG A 345 14.31 -11.14 -11.47
N ALA A 346 15.63 -10.90 -11.56
CA ALA A 346 16.62 -11.97 -11.50
C ALA A 346 16.56 -12.77 -10.18
N ALA A 347 16.37 -12.08 -9.05
CA ALA A 347 16.21 -12.74 -7.75
C ALA A 347 14.93 -13.58 -7.67
N TYR A 348 13.82 -13.09 -8.22
CA TYR A 348 12.56 -13.83 -8.29
C TYR A 348 12.64 -15.05 -9.22
N GLU A 349 13.21 -14.88 -10.41
CA GLU A 349 13.39 -15.97 -11.39
C GLU A 349 14.30 -17.08 -10.83
N ALA A 350 15.30 -16.75 -10.02
CA ALA A 350 16.11 -17.75 -9.32
C ALA A 350 15.28 -18.63 -8.36
N LEU A 351 14.35 -18.02 -7.61
CA LEU A 351 13.41 -18.75 -6.75
C LEU A 351 12.43 -19.60 -7.56
N GLU A 352 11.95 -19.07 -8.68
CA GLU A 352 11.07 -19.78 -9.60
C GLU A 352 11.76 -21.01 -10.20
N CYS A 353 12.99 -20.87 -10.70
CA CYS A 353 13.79 -21.99 -11.20
C CYS A 353 14.08 -23.05 -10.12
N ALA A 354 14.15 -22.65 -8.85
CA ALA A 354 14.31 -23.56 -7.71
C ALA A 354 12.99 -24.22 -7.26
N GLY A 355 11.84 -23.85 -7.85
CA GLY A 355 10.53 -24.37 -7.46
C GLY A 355 10.03 -23.82 -6.12
N LEU A 356 10.52 -22.65 -5.70
CA LEU A 356 10.21 -22.01 -4.42
C LEU A 356 9.13 -20.91 -4.55
N THR A 357 8.38 -20.88 -5.65
CA THR A 357 7.31 -19.90 -5.90
C THR A 357 5.92 -20.53 -5.84
N GLY A 358 4.92 -19.71 -5.51
CA GLY A 358 3.51 -20.09 -5.45
C GLY A 358 3.01 -20.35 -4.02
N THR A 359 1.73 -20.05 -3.78
CA THR A 359 1.07 -20.19 -2.47
C THR A 359 1.14 -21.61 -1.90
N SER A 360 1.34 -22.62 -2.74
CA SER A 360 1.46 -24.03 -2.36
C SER A 360 2.86 -24.45 -1.90
N ALA A 361 3.90 -23.64 -2.11
CA ALA A 361 5.26 -24.02 -1.70
C ALA A 361 5.42 -24.09 -0.17
N ALA A 362 4.62 -23.30 0.57
CA ALA A 362 4.56 -23.34 2.04
C ALA A 362 3.38 -24.17 2.60
N GLU A 363 2.35 -24.46 1.80
CA GLU A 363 1.24 -25.37 2.16
C GLU A 363 1.54 -26.81 1.70
N SER A 364 2.67 -27.39 2.14
CA SER A 364 2.67 -28.85 2.33
C SER A 364 1.80 -29.14 3.56
N THR A 365 0.50 -29.29 3.34
CA THR A 365 -0.37 -29.84 4.37
C THR A 365 0.04 -31.30 4.56
N ALA A 366 0.82 -31.57 5.60
CA ALA A 366 0.88 -32.91 6.14
C ALA A 366 -0.55 -33.25 6.62
N PRO A 367 -1.20 -34.31 6.10
CA PRO A 367 -2.30 -34.90 6.83
C PRO A 367 -1.72 -35.42 8.14
N GLU A 368 -2.38 -35.16 9.27
CA GLU A 368 -2.00 -35.78 10.54
C GLU A 368 -1.86 -37.30 10.36
N GLY A 369 -0.65 -37.82 10.57
CA GLY A 369 -0.41 -39.25 10.79
C GLY A 369 0.18 -40.09 9.65
N PHE A 370 0.55 -39.53 8.48
CA PHE A 370 1.27 -40.32 7.46
C PHE A 370 2.48 -39.59 6.86
N ALA A 371 3.65 -40.24 6.91
CA ALA A 371 4.84 -39.78 6.22
C ALA A 371 4.65 -39.93 4.70
N VAL A 372 4.52 -38.80 4.00
CA VAL A 372 4.59 -38.79 2.54
C VAL A 372 6.05 -38.72 2.14
N THR A 373 6.56 -39.82 1.59
CA THR A 373 7.75 -39.82 0.73
C THR A 373 7.44 -39.06 -0.56
N GLY A 374 7.79 -37.77 -0.61
CA GLY A 374 7.90 -36.96 -1.83
C GLY A 374 9.35 -36.92 -2.34
N PRO A 375 9.58 -36.68 -3.64
CA PRO A 375 10.72 -37.24 -4.37
C PRO A 375 12.04 -36.53 -4.06
N GLY A 376 13.03 -37.35 -3.68
CA GLY A 376 14.44 -37.22 -4.08
C GLY A 376 15.19 -36.01 -3.52
N ALA A 377 16.19 -36.30 -2.68
CA ALA A 377 17.33 -35.44 -2.33
C ALA A 377 17.38 -34.11 -3.11
N LEU A 378 17.26 -33.00 -2.38
CA LEU A 378 17.61 -31.66 -2.87
C LEU A 378 18.85 -31.80 -3.75
N SER A 379 18.71 -31.50 -5.04
CA SER A 379 19.86 -31.47 -5.94
C SER A 379 20.89 -30.52 -5.32
N ALA A 380 22.18 -30.84 -5.44
CA ALA A 380 23.24 -29.92 -5.02
C ALA A 380 23.10 -28.51 -5.65
N ALA A 381 22.35 -28.38 -6.75
CA ALA A 381 21.98 -27.08 -7.33
C ALA A 381 20.89 -26.33 -6.55
N VAL A 382 19.96 -27.01 -5.87
CA VAL A 382 18.94 -26.42 -4.98
C VAL A 382 19.54 -26.10 -3.62
N GLU A 383 20.43 -26.95 -3.09
CA GLU A 383 21.24 -26.59 -1.91
C GLU A 383 22.18 -25.40 -2.20
N ALA A 384 22.83 -25.37 -3.37
CA ALA A 384 23.63 -24.22 -3.79
C ALA A 384 22.79 -22.96 -4.04
N ALA A 385 21.56 -23.09 -4.58
CA ALA A 385 20.61 -22.00 -4.74
C ALA A 385 20.08 -21.50 -3.38
N MET A 386 19.89 -22.37 -2.40
CA MET A 386 19.51 -21.99 -1.03
C MET A 386 20.71 -21.43 -0.22
N GLU A 387 21.95 -21.82 -0.54
CA GLU A 387 23.17 -21.22 0.03
C GLU A 387 23.49 -19.85 -0.59
N THR A 388 23.21 -19.65 -1.88
CA THR A 388 23.35 -18.35 -2.56
C THR A 388 22.16 -17.43 -2.29
N VAL A 389 20.95 -17.96 -2.19
CA VAL A 389 19.72 -17.30 -1.73
C VAL A 389 19.48 -17.66 -0.27
N ASN A 390 20.53 -17.55 0.55
CA ASN A 390 20.37 -17.37 1.98
C ASN A 390 19.70 -15.98 2.16
N ALA A 391 18.41 -15.88 1.84
CA ALA A 391 17.54 -14.97 2.53
C ALA A 391 17.39 -15.63 3.90
N PRO A 392 18.18 -15.25 4.94
CA PRO A 392 17.76 -15.57 6.29
C PRO A 392 16.30 -15.12 6.38
N LEU A 393 15.48 -15.84 7.13
CA LEU A 393 14.24 -15.26 7.64
C LEU A 393 14.63 -13.87 8.16
N VAL A 394 14.38 -12.82 7.37
CA VAL A 394 15.09 -11.56 7.52
C VAL A 394 14.50 -10.99 8.79
N ALA A 395 15.21 -11.18 9.90
CA ALA A 395 14.76 -10.75 11.21
C ALA A 395 15.02 -9.24 11.27
N PRO A 396 13.96 -8.41 11.17
CA PRO A 396 14.13 -6.99 11.31
C PRO A 396 14.67 -6.68 12.71
N PRO A 397 15.56 -5.68 12.84
CA PRO A 397 16.38 -5.49 14.04
C PRO A 397 15.56 -5.13 15.28
N ASP A 398 14.37 -4.54 15.08
CA ASP A 398 13.46 -4.15 16.14
C ASP A 398 11.99 -4.33 15.73
N ARG A 399 11.10 -4.17 16.70
CA ARG A 399 9.65 -4.28 16.50
C ARG A 399 9.10 -3.28 15.47
N ALA A 400 9.70 -2.08 15.38
CA ALA A 400 9.28 -1.06 14.42
C ALA A 400 9.62 -1.48 12.97
N GLY A 401 10.79 -2.06 12.75
CA GLY A 401 11.22 -2.66 11.50
C GLY A 401 10.35 -3.84 11.12
N LYS A 402 9.96 -4.69 12.08
CA LYS A 402 9.00 -5.79 11.86
C LYS A 402 7.65 -5.29 11.40
N ALA A 403 7.11 -4.29 12.07
CA ALA A 403 5.87 -3.66 11.67
C ALA A 403 5.96 -2.99 10.30
N ALA A 404 7.10 -2.37 9.95
CA ALA A 404 7.32 -1.73 8.66
C ALA A 404 7.35 -2.74 7.51
N VAL A 405 8.13 -3.81 7.65
CA VAL A 405 8.20 -4.90 6.66
C VAL A 405 6.84 -5.58 6.53
N LEU A 406 6.17 -5.89 7.64
CA LEU A 406 4.85 -6.52 7.61
C LEU A 406 3.83 -5.63 6.90
N GLY A 407 3.76 -4.34 7.25
CA GLY A 407 2.87 -3.38 6.60
C GLY A 407 3.15 -3.24 5.11
N ALA A 408 4.42 -3.12 4.70
CA ALA A 408 4.79 -3.00 3.29
C ALA A 408 4.50 -4.29 2.48
N ALA A 409 4.82 -5.47 3.04
CA ALA A 409 4.52 -6.76 2.42
C ALA A 409 3.00 -6.98 2.30
N TYR A 410 2.23 -6.50 3.26
CA TYR A 410 0.77 -6.51 3.21
C TYR A 410 0.25 -5.60 2.09
N ALA A 411 0.71 -4.35 2.04
CA ALA A 411 0.33 -3.38 1.01
C ALA A 411 0.61 -3.93 -0.40
N MET A 412 1.77 -4.56 -0.58
CA MET A 412 2.17 -5.24 -1.80
C MET A 412 1.20 -6.37 -2.17
N GLY A 413 0.86 -7.26 -1.22
CA GLY A 413 -0.09 -8.35 -1.46
C GLY A 413 -1.49 -7.85 -1.83
N LEU A 414 -1.98 -6.80 -1.16
CA LEU A 414 -3.26 -6.17 -1.51
C LEU A 414 -3.25 -5.53 -2.91
N ALA A 415 -2.16 -4.84 -3.26
CA ALA A 415 -2.02 -4.23 -4.58
C ALA A 415 -1.98 -5.32 -5.67
N TRP A 416 -1.28 -6.43 -5.42
CA TRP A 416 -1.30 -7.60 -6.32
C TRP A 416 -2.69 -8.19 -6.48
N GLY A 417 -3.43 -8.35 -5.38
CA GLY A 417 -4.82 -8.83 -5.38
C GLY A 417 -5.74 -7.93 -6.22
N ARG A 418 -5.64 -6.60 -6.07
CA ARG A 418 -6.40 -5.65 -6.91
C ARG A 418 -6.02 -5.71 -8.38
N LEU A 419 -4.73 -5.90 -8.66
CA LEU A 419 -4.21 -5.93 -10.02
C LEU A 419 -4.63 -7.21 -10.78
N THR A 420 -4.59 -8.36 -10.11
CA THR A 420 -4.78 -9.67 -10.75
C THR A 420 -6.15 -10.30 -10.50
N GLY A 421 -6.88 -9.82 -9.49
CA GLY A 421 -8.06 -10.48 -8.94
C GLY A 421 -7.74 -11.66 -8.02
N ALA A 422 -6.46 -11.90 -7.70
CA ALA A 422 -6.06 -12.97 -6.79
C ALA A 422 -6.64 -12.73 -5.40
N ARG A 423 -7.26 -13.77 -4.83
CA ARG A 423 -7.74 -13.73 -3.45
C ARG A 423 -6.61 -13.95 -2.48
N MET A 424 -6.74 -13.23 -1.40
CA MET A 424 -5.72 -12.97 -0.42
C MET A 424 -6.07 -13.78 0.86
N PRO A 425 -5.22 -14.68 1.37
CA PRO A 425 -5.58 -15.57 2.47
C PRO A 425 -5.89 -14.81 3.76
N GLU A 426 -6.92 -15.22 4.50
CA GLU A 426 -7.35 -14.50 5.71
C GLU A 426 -6.25 -14.45 6.79
N ARG A 427 -5.40 -15.48 6.86
CA ARG A 427 -4.26 -15.56 7.79
C ARG A 427 -2.98 -14.88 7.28
N GLY A 428 -3.06 -14.22 6.13
CA GLY A 428 -1.90 -13.71 5.41
C GLY A 428 -1.14 -14.78 4.63
N LEU A 429 -0.18 -14.33 3.84
CA LEU A 429 0.77 -15.14 3.09
C LEU A 429 1.87 -15.69 4.02
N ALA A 430 2.62 -16.70 3.58
CA ALA A 430 3.47 -17.52 4.45
C ALA A 430 4.55 -16.73 5.20
N ALA A 431 5.31 -15.87 4.49
CA ALA A 431 6.34 -15.01 5.05
C ALA A 431 5.76 -13.98 6.02
N GLN A 432 4.61 -13.40 5.69
CA GLN A 432 3.88 -12.45 6.54
C GLN A 432 3.39 -13.13 7.82
N ALA A 433 2.84 -14.35 7.72
CA ALA A 433 2.40 -15.13 8.88
C ALA A 433 3.59 -15.54 9.78
N ALA A 434 4.75 -15.86 9.20
CA ALA A 434 5.96 -16.10 9.97
C ALA A 434 6.42 -14.85 10.73
N LEU A 435 6.37 -13.67 10.09
CA LEU A 435 6.72 -12.40 10.71
C LEU A 435 5.74 -12.01 11.82
N VAL A 436 4.44 -12.24 11.63
CA VAL A 436 3.40 -12.06 12.65
C VAL A 436 3.70 -12.91 13.88
N ARG A 437 4.00 -14.20 13.70
CA ARG A 437 4.36 -15.08 14.83
C ARG A 437 5.55 -14.53 15.60
N ALA A 438 6.58 -14.04 14.92
CA ALA A 438 7.75 -13.45 15.58
C ALA A 438 7.40 -12.17 16.36
N ILE A 439 6.48 -11.33 15.88
CA ILE A 439 6.03 -10.13 16.60
C ILE A 439 5.22 -10.50 17.85
N ILE A 440 4.35 -11.52 17.77
CA ILE A 440 3.54 -11.98 18.90
C ILE A 440 4.43 -12.57 20.00
N HIS A 441 5.39 -13.43 19.67
CA HIS A 441 6.29 -14.03 20.68
C HIS A 441 7.08 -12.96 21.48
N GLU A 442 7.57 -11.91 20.81
CA GLU A 442 8.27 -10.82 21.50
C GLU A 442 7.38 -10.00 22.44
N ARG A 443 6.06 -9.98 22.21
CA ARG A 443 5.10 -9.32 23.10
C ARG A 443 4.99 -10.05 24.43
N ASP A 444 4.97 -11.38 24.38
CA ASP A 444 4.78 -12.23 25.55
C ASP A 444 6.03 -12.25 26.45
N ASP A 445 7.23 -12.10 25.87
CA ASP A 445 8.51 -12.05 26.62
C ASP A 445 8.68 -10.78 27.48
N HIS A 446 7.94 -9.70 27.19
CA HIS A 446 8.01 -8.44 27.94
C HIS A 446 7.04 -8.36 29.13
N HIS A 447 6.31 -9.44 29.43
CA HIS A 447 5.34 -9.51 30.52
C HIS A 447 5.80 -10.30 31.77
N PHE A 448 7.10 -10.55 31.92
CA PHE A 448 7.68 -11.20 33.12
C PHE A 448 8.66 -10.32 33.89
#